data_AF-A0A512DZE5-F1
#
_entry.id   AF-A0A512DZE5-F1
#
_cell.length_a   1.000
_cell.length_b   1.000
_cell.length_c   1.000
_cell.angle_alpha   90.00
_cell.angle_beta   90.00
_cell.angle_gamma   90.00
#
_symmetry.space_group_name_H-M   'P 1'
#
loop_
_entity.id
_entity.type
_entity.pdbx_description
1 polymer ?
#
loop_
_entity_poly.entity_id
_entity_poly.type
_entity_poly.pdbx_seq_one_letter_code
_entity_poly.pdbx_strand_id
1 'polypeptide(L)'
;MIKGRVFHYEILVFQEGRWTISSVVKDGQSESGEQEAIDVARLRLASGECDEVKIVRVRSMITGYSTKADIFHEVKASVKEKPIIVKGKVERVGPCTALSDLYGLESRMILGLLFRMFLDKYQITTTELLHNWTYLRKLQDTGSLINTATHQIAAAQAKELGVPARDRMRALEKLISEGMSQARDLAAEKRRLPRFDPQNLEHFSRRVRAKEGAERHDYVFTALLCDHLLSYPSVGGKLEAVIGLMSGSGAVAAADDLDRQLCGLMEGIAADALGNSDTVKELLGPQRHLAASLCRLADFLHGRLDLGATGTNPLLAQLGSLMRDGRAPSCRAILLERLMTELRRNHPLDRKEPEAEGRLLEEVIHHLRRDGTDELLGGSVAEKAVSVRLLRHRQGVLRKGGMLEAADALARNWNPDIRLLGKRRQIDTGNTQIAMGNFYQPTSR
;
A
#
# COMPACT_ATOMS: atom_id res chain seq x y z
N MET A 1 -52.57 31.17 -24.63
CA MET A 1 -51.35 30.78 -25.38
C MET A 1 -51.07 31.84 -26.44
N ILE A 2 -50.05 32.69 -26.26
CA ILE A 2 -49.73 33.75 -27.24
C ILE A 2 -48.82 33.14 -28.31
N LYS A 3 -49.35 32.96 -29.53
CA LYS A 3 -48.61 32.44 -30.70
C LYS A 3 -47.40 33.33 -30.99
N GLY A 4 -46.21 32.73 -31.12
CA GLY A 4 -45.00 33.43 -31.58
C GLY A 4 -43.87 33.63 -30.57
N ARG A 5 -43.88 32.92 -29.43
CA ARG A 5 -42.77 32.93 -28.46
C ARG A 5 -42.02 31.60 -28.56
N VAL A 6 -40.70 31.67 -28.74
CA VAL A 6 -39.83 30.50 -28.76
C VAL A 6 -38.88 30.59 -27.57
N PHE A 7 -38.86 29.54 -26.74
CA PHE A 7 -37.93 29.40 -25.64
C PHE A 7 -36.82 28.42 -26.02
N HIS A 8 -35.61 28.70 -25.55
CA HIS A 8 -34.54 27.73 -25.48
C HIS A 8 -33.70 27.99 -24.23
N TYR A 9 -32.99 26.96 -23.79
CA TYR A 9 -32.19 26.96 -22.58
C TYR A 9 -30.73 26.78 -22.99
N GLU A 10 -29.92 27.82 -22.77
CA GLU A 10 -28.48 27.75 -22.93
C GLU A 10 -27.90 27.16 -21.63
N ILE A 11 -27.17 26.05 -21.73
CA ILE A 11 -26.43 25.44 -20.61
C ILE A 11 -24.99 25.94 -20.69
N LEU A 12 -24.60 26.76 -19.73
CA LEU A 12 -23.25 27.28 -19.58
C LEU A 12 -22.48 26.46 -18.55
N VAL A 13 -21.21 26.21 -18.87
CA VAL A 13 -20.26 25.56 -17.96
C VAL A 13 -19.13 26.52 -17.66
N PHE A 14 -18.68 26.55 -16.40
CA PHE A 14 -17.47 27.27 -16.00
C PHE A 14 -16.31 26.30 -15.97
N GLN A 15 -15.32 26.55 -16.83
CA GLN A 15 -14.12 25.73 -16.96
C GLN A 15 -12.93 26.65 -17.24
N GLU A 16 -11.81 26.42 -16.56
CA GLU A 16 -10.56 27.18 -16.76
C GLU A 16 -10.75 28.71 -16.62
N GLY A 17 -11.62 29.15 -15.71
CA GLY A 17 -11.86 30.56 -15.44
C GLY A 17 -12.79 31.27 -16.44
N ARG A 18 -13.44 30.54 -17.37
CA ARG A 18 -14.34 31.10 -18.38
C ARG A 18 -15.68 30.39 -18.44
N TRP A 19 -16.73 31.14 -18.75
CA TRP A 19 -18.05 30.60 -19.06
C TRP A 19 -18.16 30.28 -20.55
N THR A 20 -18.54 29.05 -20.88
CA THR A 20 -18.80 28.62 -22.26
C THR A 20 -20.17 27.97 -22.36
N ILE A 21 -20.86 28.16 -23.49
CA ILE A 21 -22.13 27.46 -23.76
C ILE A 21 -21.78 26.04 -24.18
N SER A 22 -22.12 25.07 -23.35
CA SER A 22 -21.89 23.65 -23.63
C SER A 22 -22.94 23.08 -24.57
N SER A 23 -24.22 23.45 -24.37
CA SER A 23 -25.33 22.96 -25.18
C SER A 23 -26.54 23.87 -25.09
N VAL A 24 -27.46 23.73 -26.06
CA VAL A 24 -28.71 24.48 -26.11
C VAL A 24 -29.88 23.52 -26.25
N VAL A 25 -30.82 23.53 -25.31
CA VAL A 25 -32.05 22.74 -25.34
C VAL A 25 -33.18 23.63 -25.84
N LYS A 26 -33.87 23.24 -26.92
CA LYS A 26 -35.01 24.00 -27.45
C LYS A 26 -36.29 23.52 -26.80
N ASP A 27 -37.19 24.43 -26.47
CA ASP A 27 -38.48 24.08 -25.91
C ASP A 27 -39.37 23.47 -27.01
N GLY A 28 -39.65 22.16 -26.90
CA GLY A 28 -40.79 21.54 -27.57
C GLY A 28 -42.09 22.06 -26.95
N GLN A 29 -43.27 21.75 -27.51
CA GLN A 29 -44.55 22.28 -27.02
C GLN A 29 -45.00 21.77 -25.62
N SER A 30 -44.09 21.45 -24.70
CA SER A 30 -44.37 20.97 -23.34
C SER A 30 -43.27 21.37 -22.36
N GLU A 31 -43.60 21.50 -21.07
CA GLU A 31 -42.72 21.88 -19.94
C GLU A 31 -41.48 20.98 -19.72
N SER A 32 -41.18 20.06 -20.63
CA SER A 32 -40.07 19.10 -20.57
C SER A 32 -38.69 19.72 -20.82
N GLY A 33 -38.60 20.83 -21.57
CA GLY A 33 -37.31 21.39 -22.00
C GLY A 33 -36.46 21.97 -20.88
N GLU A 34 -37.09 22.52 -19.83
CA GLU A 34 -36.37 23.05 -18.65
C GLU A 34 -35.78 21.92 -17.81
N GLN A 35 -36.57 20.87 -17.55
CA GLN A 35 -36.12 19.70 -16.79
C GLN A 35 -35.02 18.95 -17.53
N GLU A 36 -35.15 18.79 -18.85
CA GLU A 36 -34.09 18.22 -19.70
C GLU A 36 -32.79 19.03 -19.60
N ALA A 37 -32.88 20.37 -19.62
CA ALA A 37 -31.71 21.22 -19.47
C ALA A 37 -31.04 21.07 -18.08
N ILE A 38 -31.83 20.92 -17.01
CA ILE A 38 -31.34 20.67 -15.65
C ILE A 38 -30.63 19.32 -15.56
N ASP A 39 -31.21 18.26 -16.13
CA ASP A 39 -30.63 16.92 -16.10
C ASP A 39 -29.31 16.86 -16.87
N VAL A 40 -29.23 17.53 -18.03
CA VAL A 40 -27.98 17.65 -18.80
C VAL A 40 -26.93 18.47 -18.02
N ALA A 41 -27.31 19.59 -17.40
CA ALA A 41 -26.40 20.39 -16.59
C ALA A 41 -25.84 19.61 -15.39
N ARG A 42 -26.69 18.85 -14.68
CA ARG A 42 -26.26 17.99 -13.58
C ARG A 42 -25.34 16.87 -14.02
N LEU A 43 -25.61 16.26 -15.17
CA LEU A 43 -24.74 15.22 -15.73
C LEU A 43 -23.35 15.79 -16.05
N ARG A 44 -23.26 17.01 -16.59
CA ARG A 44 -22.00 17.71 -16.86
C ARG A 44 -21.23 18.09 -15.59
N LEU A 45 -21.95 18.46 -14.54
CA LEU A 45 -21.32 18.71 -13.24
C LEU A 45 -20.82 17.41 -12.60
N ALA A 46 -21.58 16.31 -12.74
CA ALA A 46 -21.24 14.99 -12.22
C ALA A 46 -20.12 14.29 -12.98
N SER A 47 -19.96 14.54 -14.29
CA SER A 47 -18.82 14.02 -15.08
C SER A 47 -17.49 14.64 -14.66
N GLY A 48 -17.52 15.76 -13.95
CA GLY A 48 -16.34 16.43 -13.42
C GLY A 48 -15.60 17.31 -14.42
N GLU A 49 -16.15 17.49 -15.62
CA GLU A 49 -15.58 18.30 -16.72
C GLU A 49 -15.62 19.81 -16.45
N CYS A 50 -16.43 20.27 -15.49
CA CYS A 50 -16.62 21.68 -15.18
C CYS A 50 -16.71 21.93 -13.67
N ASP A 51 -16.41 23.17 -13.26
CA ASP A 51 -16.43 23.60 -11.86
C ASP A 51 -17.81 24.12 -11.44
N GLU A 52 -18.54 24.74 -12.38
CA GLU A 52 -19.90 25.25 -12.17
C GLU A 52 -20.74 25.06 -13.43
N VAL A 53 -22.05 24.90 -13.24
CA VAL A 53 -23.03 24.89 -14.33
C VAL A 53 -24.11 25.92 -14.09
N LYS A 54 -24.53 26.59 -15.17
CA LYS A 54 -25.56 27.63 -15.14
C LYS A 54 -26.48 27.48 -16.34
N ILE A 55 -27.79 27.60 -16.14
CA ILE A 55 -28.77 27.54 -17.23
C ILE A 55 -29.41 28.90 -17.40
N VAL A 56 -29.37 29.40 -18.63
CA VAL A 56 -29.97 30.67 -19.04
C VAL A 56 -31.13 30.38 -19.97
N ARG A 57 -32.34 30.71 -19.54
CA ARG A 57 -33.53 30.66 -20.38
C ARG A 57 -33.54 31.89 -21.29
N VAL A 58 -33.52 31.65 -22.59
CA VAL A 58 -33.60 32.68 -23.62
C VAL A 58 -34.98 32.64 -24.26
N ARG A 59 -35.66 33.77 -24.22
CA ARG A 59 -36.98 33.97 -24.80
C ARG A 59 -36.86 34.89 -26.01
N SER A 60 -37.15 34.37 -27.19
CA SER A 60 -37.14 35.13 -28.44
C SER A 60 -38.55 35.49 -28.88
N MET A 61 -38.75 36.76 -29.23
CA MET A 61 -39.99 37.29 -29.82
C MET A 61 -39.87 37.32 -31.36
N ILE A 62 -41.01 37.27 -32.07
CA ILE A 62 -41.07 37.44 -33.54
C ILE A 62 -40.40 38.75 -34.01
N THR A 63 -40.38 39.78 -33.16
CA THR A 63 -39.79 41.10 -33.44
C THR A 63 -38.26 41.11 -33.38
N GLY A 64 -37.60 39.98 -33.13
CA GLY A 64 -36.13 39.86 -33.05
C GLY A 64 -35.54 40.21 -31.69
N TYR A 65 -36.34 40.72 -30.74
CA TYR A 65 -35.89 40.99 -29.38
C TYR A 65 -35.81 39.68 -28.55
N SER A 66 -34.73 39.50 -27.80
CA SER A 66 -34.55 38.37 -26.88
C SER A 66 -34.36 38.84 -25.44
N THR A 67 -34.91 38.09 -24.50
CA THR A 67 -34.71 38.30 -23.05
C THR A 67 -34.10 37.05 -22.45
N LYS A 68 -33.09 37.23 -21.60
CA LYS A 68 -32.36 36.14 -20.93
C LYS A 68 -32.67 36.17 -19.42
N ALA A 69 -32.89 35.00 -18.83
CA ALA A 69 -33.10 34.84 -17.39
C ALA A 69 -32.35 33.61 -16.89
N ASP A 70 -31.62 33.77 -15.78
CA ASP A 70 -30.94 32.65 -15.12
C ASP A 70 -31.98 31.82 -14.36
N ILE A 71 -32.04 30.52 -14.65
CA ILE A 71 -33.04 29.63 -14.04
C ILE A 71 -32.43 28.55 -13.16
N PHE A 72 -31.14 28.27 -13.32
CA PHE A 72 -30.42 27.26 -12.56
C PHE A 72 -28.95 27.63 -12.44
N HIS A 73 -28.36 27.40 -11.27
CA HIS A 73 -26.92 27.53 -11.03
C HIS A 73 -26.54 26.52 -9.96
N GLU A 74 -25.61 25.63 -10.28
CA GLU A 74 -25.08 24.64 -9.34
C GLU A 74 -23.55 24.64 -9.42
N VAL A 75 -22.91 24.73 -8.25
CA VAL A 75 -21.47 24.71 -8.10
C VAL A 75 -21.06 23.31 -7.70
N LYS A 76 -19.99 22.78 -8.30
CA LYS A 76 -19.46 21.46 -7.94
C LYS A 76 -19.16 21.48 -6.45
N ALA A 77 -19.74 20.52 -5.71
CA ALA A 77 -19.43 20.36 -4.30
C ALA A 77 -17.91 20.18 -4.19
N SER A 78 -17.23 21.17 -3.57
CA SER A 78 -15.79 21.05 -3.33
C SER A 78 -15.57 19.80 -2.50
N VAL A 79 -14.98 18.78 -3.12
CA VAL A 79 -14.53 17.60 -2.40
C VAL A 79 -13.38 18.10 -1.54
N LYS A 80 -13.68 18.46 -0.29
CA LYS A 80 -12.65 18.81 0.68
C LYS A 80 -11.73 17.61 0.79
N GLU A 81 -10.57 17.69 0.15
CA GLU A 81 -9.55 16.65 0.24
C GLU A 81 -9.25 16.43 1.72
N LYS A 82 -9.30 15.17 2.16
CA LYS A 82 -8.98 14.84 3.54
C LYS A 82 -7.56 15.32 3.83
N PRO A 83 -7.32 16.03 4.94
CA PRO A 83 -5.99 16.51 5.27
C PRO A 83 -5.04 15.32 5.42
N ILE A 84 -3.84 15.45 4.85
CA ILE A 84 -2.77 14.47 5.02
C ILE A 84 -2.25 14.65 6.44
N ILE A 85 -2.32 13.58 7.24
CA ILE A 85 -1.88 13.57 8.65
C ILE A 85 -1.03 12.33 8.92
N VAL A 86 -0.16 12.43 9.93
CA VAL A 86 0.59 11.29 10.45
C VAL A 86 -0.34 10.41 11.28
N LYS A 87 -0.67 9.20 10.80
CA LYS A 87 -1.50 8.22 11.52
C LYS A 87 -0.70 7.13 12.22
N GLY A 88 0.49 6.83 11.70
CA GLY A 88 1.39 5.84 12.28
C GLY A 88 1.84 6.25 13.69
N LYS A 89 2.15 5.24 14.51
CA LYS A 89 2.76 5.44 15.83
C LYS A 89 4.09 4.71 15.86
N VAL A 90 5.13 5.37 16.37
CA VAL A 90 6.44 4.76 16.60
C VAL A 90 6.55 4.35 18.06
N GLU A 91 6.70 3.06 18.31
CA GLU A 91 6.89 2.54 19.67
C GLU A 91 8.36 2.36 20.02
N ARG A 92 9.16 1.87 19.08
CA ARG A 92 10.61 1.65 19.19
C ARG A 92 11.27 1.89 17.84
N VAL A 93 12.48 2.40 17.88
CA VAL A 93 13.31 2.70 16.71
C VAL A 93 14.76 2.85 17.15
N GLY A 94 15.68 2.27 16.37
CA GLY A 94 17.12 2.47 16.53
C GLY A 94 17.54 3.94 16.36
N PRO A 95 18.61 4.39 17.03
CA PRO A 95 19.05 5.77 16.95
C PRO A 95 19.70 6.08 15.59
N CYS A 96 19.29 7.16 14.94
CA CYS A 96 20.00 7.70 13.77
C CYS A 96 21.16 8.58 14.25
N THR A 97 22.39 8.24 13.87
CA THR A 97 23.62 8.95 14.29
C THR A 97 24.28 9.70 13.13
N ALA A 98 24.17 9.15 11.91
CA ALA A 98 24.71 9.71 10.69
C ALA A 98 23.62 9.82 9.61
N LEU A 99 23.92 10.58 8.55
CA LEU A 99 23.01 10.77 7.43
C LEU A 99 22.67 9.46 6.72
N SER A 100 23.63 8.53 6.61
CA SER A 100 23.43 7.18 6.08
C SER A 100 22.30 6.41 6.77
N ASP A 101 22.10 6.65 8.07
CA ASP A 101 21.09 5.94 8.87
C ASP A 101 19.67 6.31 8.44
N LEU A 102 19.46 7.50 7.85
CA LEU A 102 18.16 7.90 7.29
C LEU A 102 17.74 7.02 6.12
N TYR A 103 18.70 6.50 5.36
CA TYR A 103 18.46 5.66 4.19
C TYR A 103 18.39 4.17 4.54
N GLY A 104 18.66 3.78 5.79
CA GLY A 104 18.60 2.39 6.26
C GLY A 104 17.18 1.81 6.27
N LEU A 105 17.07 0.48 6.20
CA LEU A 105 15.79 -0.24 6.12
C LEU A 105 14.83 0.14 7.26
N GLU A 106 15.30 0.15 8.51
CA GLU A 106 14.46 0.48 9.67
C GLU A 106 13.88 1.90 9.55
N SER A 107 14.72 2.89 9.22
CA SER A 107 14.29 4.27 8.97
C SER A 107 13.25 4.34 7.86
N ARG A 108 13.48 3.66 6.72
CA ARG A 108 12.53 3.66 5.61
C ARG A 108 11.19 3.00 5.96
N MET A 109 11.20 1.94 6.76
CA MET A 109 9.96 1.31 7.26
C MET A 109 9.16 2.27 8.14
N ILE A 110 9.83 3.00 9.04
CA ILE A 110 9.20 3.96 9.96
C ILE A 110 8.66 5.17 9.20
N LEU A 111 9.44 5.73 8.27
CA LEU A 111 8.98 6.82 7.42
C LEU A 111 7.81 6.38 6.53
N GLY A 112 7.85 5.14 6.01
CA GLY A 112 6.75 4.53 5.27
C GLY A 112 5.48 4.34 6.10
N LEU A 113 5.61 4.14 7.41
CA LEU A 113 4.49 4.08 8.35
C LEU A 113 3.93 5.48 8.66
N LEU A 114 4.80 6.45 8.94
CA LEU A 114 4.41 7.80 9.35
C LEU A 114 3.84 8.63 8.19
N PHE A 115 4.44 8.53 7.02
CA PHE A 115 4.06 9.29 5.84
C PHE A 115 3.17 8.50 4.87
N ARG A 116 2.55 7.40 5.32
CA ARG A 116 1.71 6.53 4.48
C ARG A 116 0.70 7.31 3.63
N MET A 117 -0.06 8.23 4.23
CA MET A 117 -1.05 9.03 3.50
C MET A 117 -0.44 9.93 2.41
N PHE A 118 0.77 10.45 2.65
CA PHE A 118 1.49 11.26 1.68
C PHE A 118 2.00 10.39 0.53
N LEU A 119 2.65 9.26 0.86
CA LEU A 119 3.17 8.30 -0.11
C LEU A 119 2.07 7.78 -1.03
N ASP A 120 0.91 7.43 -0.47
CA ASP A 120 -0.24 6.93 -1.21
C ASP A 120 -0.86 8.04 -2.10
N LYS A 121 -0.91 9.30 -1.64
CA LYS A 121 -1.41 10.43 -2.46
C LYS A 121 -0.57 10.64 -3.71
N TYR A 122 0.76 10.53 -3.59
CA TYR A 122 1.69 10.78 -4.69
C TYR A 122 2.14 9.51 -5.42
N GLN A 123 1.66 8.33 -5.00
CA GLN A 123 2.04 7.02 -5.55
C GLN A 123 3.56 6.79 -5.59
N ILE A 124 4.26 7.12 -4.50
CA ILE A 124 5.72 7.00 -4.38
C ILE A 124 6.12 6.07 -3.23
N THR A 125 7.32 5.52 -3.34
CA THR A 125 7.99 4.78 -2.27
C THR A 125 8.70 5.71 -1.29
N THR A 126 9.08 5.18 -0.11
CA THR A 126 9.88 5.95 0.86
C THR A 126 11.25 6.33 0.28
N THR A 127 11.89 5.44 -0.47
CA THR A 127 13.17 5.70 -1.12
C THR A 127 13.05 6.84 -2.13
N GLU A 128 12.00 6.87 -2.96
CA GLU A 128 11.73 8.00 -3.85
C GLU A 128 11.51 9.31 -3.09
N LEU A 129 10.77 9.27 -1.97
CA LEU A 129 10.61 10.43 -1.10
C LEU A 129 11.96 10.94 -0.59
N LEU A 130 12.88 10.05 -0.20
CA LEU A 130 14.18 10.43 0.36
C LEU A 130 15.21 10.93 -0.66
N HIS A 131 15.04 10.58 -1.94
CA HIS A 131 16.01 10.91 -2.99
C HIS A 131 15.50 11.95 -4.00
N ASN A 132 14.20 12.25 -4.03
CA ASN A 132 13.63 13.20 -4.96
C ASN A 132 13.27 14.54 -4.28
N TRP A 133 14.02 15.58 -4.65
CA TRP A 133 13.82 16.94 -4.11
C TRP A 133 12.39 17.48 -4.31
N THR A 134 11.72 17.13 -5.41
CA THR A 134 10.36 17.60 -5.69
C THR A 134 9.38 17.08 -4.63
N TYR A 135 9.52 15.82 -4.22
CA TYR A 135 8.66 15.24 -3.19
C TYR A 135 9.05 15.67 -1.78
N LEU A 136 10.35 15.84 -1.50
CA LEU A 136 10.80 16.42 -0.22
C LEU A 136 10.25 17.82 -0.02
N ARG A 137 10.31 18.67 -1.05
CA ARG A 137 9.74 20.01 -1.01
C ARG A 137 8.23 19.98 -0.80
N LYS A 138 7.51 19.12 -1.53
CA LYS A 138 6.07 18.93 -1.30
C LYS A 138 5.76 18.47 0.13
N LEU A 139 6.56 17.57 0.69
CA LEU A 139 6.40 17.11 2.08
C LEU A 139 6.63 18.26 3.08
N GLN A 140 7.67 19.06 2.85
CA GLN A 140 7.99 20.24 3.66
C GLN A 140 6.87 21.28 3.61
N ASP A 141 6.29 21.49 2.43
CA ASP A 141 5.17 22.41 2.23
C ASP A 141 3.84 21.86 2.81
N THR A 142 3.77 20.56 3.14
CA THR A 142 2.59 19.91 3.71
C THR A 142 2.55 20.08 5.23
N GLY A 143 2.27 21.31 5.68
CA GLY A 143 1.93 21.63 7.05
C GLY A 143 2.98 21.14 8.08
N SER A 144 2.52 20.43 9.10
CA SER A 144 3.35 19.98 10.24
C SER A 144 3.80 18.51 10.16
N LEU A 145 3.71 17.86 9.00
CA LEU A 145 3.98 16.42 8.88
C LEU A 145 5.38 16.04 9.36
N ILE A 146 6.41 16.76 8.89
CA ILE A 146 7.80 16.51 9.26
C ILE A 146 8.00 16.71 10.75
N ASN A 147 7.54 17.84 11.30
CA ASN A 147 7.67 18.13 12.74
C ASN A 147 6.99 17.05 13.59
N THR A 148 5.77 16.64 13.21
CA THR A 148 5.02 15.59 13.93
C THR A 148 5.76 14.26 13.91
N ALA A 149 6.32 13.87 12.76
CA ALA A 149 7.11 12.65 12.63
C ALA A 149 8.41 12.74 13.47
N THR A 150 9.13 13.86 13.39
CA THR A 150 10.35 14.11 14.15
C THR A 150 10.11 14.02 15.65
N HIS A 151 9.02 14.61 16.16
CA HIS A 151 8.66 14.50 17.58
C HIS A 151 8.41 13.05 18.02
N GLN A 152 7.67 12.27 17.22
CA GLN A 152 7.40 10.85 17.55
C GLN A 152 8.68 10.02 17.56
N ILE A 153 9.54 10.17 16.54
CA ILE A 153 10.80 9.44 16.44
C ILE A 153 11.74 9.86 17.57
N ALA A 154 11.87 11.16 17.83
CA ALA A 154 12.71 11.69 18.91
C ALA A 154 12.31 11.14 20.27
N ALA A 155 11.00 11.09 20.57
CA ALA A 155 10.50 10.54 21.83
C ALA A 155 10.83 9.04 21.98
N ALA A 156 10.66 8.26 20.92
CA ALA A 156 10.97 6.83 20.92
C ALA A 156 12.49 6.57 21.07
N GLN A 157 13.34 7.28 20.32
CA GLN A 157 14.80 7.16 20.42
C GLN A 157 15.32 7.66 21.77
N ALA A 158 14.76 8.74 22.31
CA ALA A 158 15.17 9.30 23.60
C ALA A 158 14.92 8.32 24.76
N LYS A 159 13.79 7.61 24.73
CA LYS A 159 13.48 6.57 25.70
C LYS A 159 14.48 5.41 25.64
N GLU A 160 14.86 4.99 24.44
CA GLU A 160 15.80 3.88 24.25
C GLU A 160 17.24 4.28 24.65
N LEU A 161 17.65 5.51 24.34
CA LEU A 161 18.99 6.04 24.63
C LEU A 161 19.16 6.58 26.06
N GLY A 162 18.07 6.81 26.79
CA GLY A 162 18.11 7.46 28.10
C GLY A 162 18.54 8.94 28.05
N VAL A 163 18.29 9.64 26.93
CA VAL A 163 18.66 11.05 26.73
C VAL A 163 17.43 11.96 26.70
N PRO A 164 17.57 13.29 26.92
CA PRO A 164 16.45 14.22 26.79
C PRO A 164 15.88 14.24 25.36
N ALA A 165 14.55 14.13 25.23
CA ALA A 165 13.87 14.12 23.93
C ALA A 165 14.14 15.37 23.09
N ARG A 166 14.35 16.52 23.73
CA ARG A 166 14.71 17.79 23.06
C ARG A 166 16.06 17.72 22.35
N ASP A 167 17.05 17.08 22.96
CA ASP A 167 18.39 16.97 22.38
C ASP A 167 18.37 15.99 21.21
N ARG A 168 17.64 14.89 21.35
CA ARG A 168 17.41 13.94 20.26
C ARG A 168 16.66 14.56 19.08
N MET A 169 15.68 15.41 19.34
CA MET A 169 14.95 16.14 18.31
C MET A 169 15.88 17.08 17.52
N ARG A 170 16.73 17.87 18.20
CA ARG A 170 17.72 18.73 17.53
C ARG A 170 18.70 17.95 16.66
N ALA A 171 19.14 16.79 17.15
CA ALA A 171 20.02 15.90 16.38
C ALA A 171 19.32 15.38 15.10
N LEU A 172 18.04 15.01 15.18
CA LEU A 172 17.26 14.59 14.02
C LEU A 172 17.01 15.75 13.05
N GLU A 173 16.69 16.95 13.53
CA GLU A 173 16.51 18.14 12.68
C GLU A 173 17.75 18.45 11.85
N LYS A 174 18.95 18.30 12.45
CA LYS A 174 20.22 18.45 11.73
C LYS A 174 20.34 17.44 10.59
N LEU A 175 20.11 16.16 10.86
CA LEU A 175 20.16 15.10 9.85
C LEU A 175 19.13 15.30 8.73
N ILE A 176 17.90 15.74 9.08
CA ILE A 176 16.84 16.05 8.11
C ILE A 176 17.28 17.20 7.21
N SER A 177 17.83 18.27 7.78
CA SER A 177 18.33 19.42 7.01
C SER A 177 19.48 19.03 6.07
N GLU A 178 20.40 18.17 6.52
CA GLU A 178 21.49 17.65 5.70
C GLU A 178 20.96 16.82 4.52
N GLY A 179 20.03 15.89 4.77
CA GLY A 179 19.42 15.08 3.72
C GLY A 179 18.61 15.90 2.70
N MET A 180 17.90 16.93 3.17
CA MET A 180 17.19 17.87 2.28
C MET A 180 18.16 18.66 1.41
N SER A 181 19.27 19.15 1.97
CA SER A 181 20.30 19.85 1.17
C SER A 181 20.89 18.92 0.13
N GLN A 182 21.27 17.69 0.51
CA GLN A 182 21.85 16.71 -0.40
C GLN A 182 20.93 16.43 -1.61
N ALA A 183 19.63 16.26 -1.39
CA ALA A 183 18.67 16.05 -2.48
C ALA A 183 18.49 17.29 -3.36
N ARG A 184 18.44 18.48 -2.76
CA ARG A 184 18.34 19.75 -3.49
C ARG A 184 19.56 20.00 -4.37
N ASP A 185 20.75 19.78 -3.81
CA ASP A 185 22.02 20.03 -4.49
C ASP A 185 22.17 19.05 -5.66
N LEU A 186 21.82 17.77 -5.46
CA LEU A 186 21.80 16.79 -6.56
C LEU A 186 20.80 17.18 -7.67
N ALA A 187 19.62 17.68 -7.30
CA ALA A 187 18.63 18.13 -8.28
C ALA A 187 19.14 19.31 -9.13
N ALA A 188 19.92 20.23 -8.55
CA ALA A 188 20.57 21.32 -9.28
C ALA A 188 21.65 20.81 -10.24
N GLU A 189 22.35 19.73 -9.86
CA GLU A 189 23.43 19.11 -10.63
C GLU A 189 22.92 18.10 -11.68
N LYS A 190 21.62 17.79 -11.71
CA LYS A 190 21.06 16.70 -12.52
C LYS A 190 21.45 16.72 -14.00
N ARG A 191 21.59 17.91 -14.60
CA ARG A 191 21.98 18.06 -16.02
C ARG A 191 23.38 17.53 -16.33
N ARG A 192 24.30 17.52 -15.36
CA ARG A 192 25.65 16.98 -15.57
C ARG A 192 25.69 15.46 -15.41
N LEU A 193 24.72 14.85 -14.74
CA LEU A 193 24.75 13.43 -14.40
C LEU A 193 24.52 12.53 -15.63
N PRO A 194 25.03 11.29 -15.63
CA PRO A 194 24.70 10.30 -16.65
C PRO A 194 23.18 10.09 -16.72
N ARG A 195 22.63 9.93 -17.94
CA ARG A 195 21.25 9.45 -18.10
C ARG A 195 21.14 8.01 -17.61
N PHE A 196 20.05 7.71 -16.90
CA PHE A 196 19.73 6.35 -16.45
C PHE A 196 19.58 5.42 -17.66
N ASP A 197 20.22 4.25 -17.59
CA ASP A 197 20.21 3.24 -18.65
C ASP A 197 19.72 1.90 -18.07
N PRO A 198 18.43 1.56 -18.22
CA PRO A 198 17.87 0.31 -17.70
C PRO A 198 18.38 -0.92 -18.45
N GLN A 199 18.98 -0.75 -19.64
CA GLN A 199 19.46 -1.87 -20.45
C GLN A 199 20.85 -2.34 -20.04
N ASN A 200 21.64 -1.48 -19.39
CA ASN A 200 22.98 -1.82 -18.94
C ASN A 200 23.33 -1.15 -17.60
N LEU A 201 22.75 -1.70 -16.53
CA LEU A 201 22.89 -1.17 -15.17
C LEU A 201 24.35 -1.13 -14.68
N GLU A 202 25.17 -2.11 -15.05
CA GLU A 202 26.58 -2.14 -14.65
C GLU A 202 27.41 -1.05 -15.33
N HIS A 203 27.20 -0.86 -16.64
CA HIS A 203 27.85 0.23 -17.37
C HIS A 203 27.38 1.58 -16.82
N PHE A 204 26.09 1.74 -16.56
CA PHE A 204 25.54 2.93 -15.93
C PHE A 204 26.16 3.19 -14.55
N SER A 205 26.23 2.18 -13.68
CA SER A 205 26.87 2.26 -12.37
C SER A 205 28.33 2.71 -12.47
N ARG A 206 29.12 2.12 -13.38
CA ARG A 206 30.52 2.53 -13.62
C ARG A 206 30.63 4.00 -14.02
N ARG A 207 29.72 4.50 -14.86
CA ARG A 207 29.68 5.92 -15.25
C ARG A 207 29.33 6.84 -14.10
N VAL A 208 28.40 6.45 -13.23
CA VAL A 208 28.06 7.19 -12.01
C VAL A 208 29.28 7.24 -11.09
N ARG A 209 29.93 6.10 -10.84
CA ARG A 209 31.12 5.98 -9.98
C ARG A 209 32.28 6.82 -10.50
N ALA A 210 32.55 6.80 -11.80
CA ALA A 210 33.61 7.58 -12.42
C ALA A 210 33.38 9.10 -12.29
N LYS A 211 32.11 9.53 -12.24
CA LYS A 211 31.76 10.96 -12.18
C LYS A 211 31.69 11.49 -10.75
N GLU A 212 31.05 10.76 -9.84
CA GLU A 212 30.68 11.25 -8.50
C GLU A 212 31.53 10.61 -7.39
N GLY A 213 32.37 9.63 -7.71
CA GLY A 213 33.19 8.89 -6.76
C GLY A 213 32.43 7.76 -6.04
N ALA A 214 33.18 6.95 -5.27
CA ALA A 214 32.62 5.80 -4.57
C ALA A 214 31.66 6.17 -3.44
N GLU A 215 31.94 7.25 -2.70
CA GLU A 215 31.13 7.65 -1.54
C GLU A 215 29.73 8.14 -1.91
N ARG A 216 29.61 8.87 -3.04
CA ARG A 216 28.32 9.38 -3.52
C ARG A 216 27.61 8.42 -4.47
N HIS A 217 28.27 7.35 -4.92
CA HIS A 217 27.77 6.43 -5.94
C HIS A 217 26.35 5.94 -5.64
N ASP A 218 26.14 5.36 -4.46
CA ASP A 218 24.88 4.68 -4.10
C ASP A 218 23.72 5.66 -4.01
N TYR A 219 23.96 6.84 -3.43
CA TYR A 219 22.96 7.89 -3.35
C TYR A 219 22.57 8.41 -4.75
N VAL A 220 23.57 8.70 -5.59
CA VAL A 220 23.32 9.24 -6.94
C VAL A 220 22.66 8.19 -7.84
N PHE A 221 23.12 6.94 -7.79
CA PHE A 221 22.50 5.83 -8.51
C PHE A 221 21.03 5.67 -8.13
N THR A 222 20.75 5.61 -6.82
CA THR A 222 19.38 5.47 -6.29
C THR A 222 18.51 6.65 -6.68
N ALA A 223 19.02 7.88 -6.63
CA ALA A 223 18.28 9.06 -7.05
C ALA A 223 17.93 9.05 -8.54
N LEU A 224 18.87 8.65 -9.41
CA LEU A 224 18.62 8.54 -10.86
C LEU A 224 17.65 7.40 -11.19
N LEU A 225 17.69 6.30 -10.44
CA LEU A 225 16.69 5.24 -10.53
C LEU A 225 15.31 5.76 -10.07
N CYS A 226 15.22 6.48 -8.96
CA CYS A 226 13.96 7.08 -8.50
C CYS A 226 13.38 8.05 -9.54
N ASP A 227 14.23 8.82 -10.23
CA ASP A 227 13.81 9.67 -11.34
C ASP A 227 13.27 8.87 -12.53
N HIS A 228 13.87 7.74 -12.86
CA HIS A 228 13.34 6.82 -13.88
C HIS A 228 11.97 6.27 -13.46
N LEU A 229 11.79 5.92 -12.18
CA LEU A 229 10.53 5.38 -11.67
C LEU A 229 9.36 6.38 -11.72
N LEU A 230 9.60 7.68 -11.92
CA LEU A 230 8.54 8.68 -12.12
C LEU A 230 7.68 8.41 -13.36
N SER A 231 8.18 7.65 -14.35
CA SER A 231 7.37 7.25 -15.51
C SER A 231 6.32 6.19 -15.19
N TYR A 232 6.36 5.59 -14.00
CA TYR A 232 5.41 4.56 -13.57
C TYR A 232 4.37 5.18 -12.62
N PRO A 233 3.08 5.20 -13.00
CA PRO A 233 2.06 5.98 -12.30
C PRO A 233 1.59 5.35 -10.98
N SER A 234 1.91 4.08 -10.71
CA SER A 234 1.48 3.36 -9.51
C SER A 234 2.65 2.71 -8.78
N VAL A 235 2.49 2.54 -7.46
CA VAL A 235 3.50 1.82 -6.65
C VAL A 235 3.67 0.37 -7.11
N GLY A 236 2.57 -0.27 -7.56
CA GLY A 236 2.62 -1.61 -8.17
C GLY A 236 3.47 -1.67 -9.43
N GLY A 237 3.30 -0.71 -10.36
CA GLY A 237 4.12 -0.64 -11.58
C GLY A 237 5.59 -0.35 -11.29
N LYS A 238 5.89 0.41 -10.23
CA LYS A 238 7.27 0.63 -9.77
C LYS A 238 7.90 -0.65 -9.21
N LEU A 239 7.15 -1.42 -8.43
CA LEU A 239 7.60 -2.72 -7.94
C LEU A 239 7.93 -3.66 -9.11
N GLU A 240 7.05 -3.74 -10.10
CA GLU A 240 7.26 -4.54 -11.31
C GLU A 240 8.50 -4.10 -12.08
N ALA A 241 8.68 -2.79 -12.29
CA ALA A 241 9.85 -2.25 -12.97
C ALA A 241 11.15 -2.62 -12.25
N VAL A 242 11.21 -2.43 -10.93
CA VAL A 242 12.41 -2.71 -10.12
C VAL A 242 12.71 -4.21 -10.06
N ILE A 243 11.70 -5.06 -9.88
CA ILE A 243 11.91 -6.52 -9.89
C ILE A 243 12.35 -6.99 -11.27
N GLY A 244 11.83 -6.41 -12.35
CA GLY A 244 12.26 -6.70 -13.71
C GLY A 244 13.73 -6.35 -13.95
N LEU A 245 14.19 -5.21 -13.43
CA LEU A 245 15.61 -4.82 -13.44
C LEU A 245 16.49 -5.78 -12.63
N MET A 246 16.02 -6.26 -11.47
CA MET A 246 16.76 -7.20 -10.62
C MET A 246 16.83 -8.62 -11.22
N SER A 247 15.75 -9.06 -11.88
CA SER A 247 15.60 -10.44 -12.37
C SER A 247 16.16 -10.64 -13.79
N GLY A 248 16.56 -9.56 -14.47
CA GLY A 248 17.03 -9.62 -15.87
C GLY A 248 15.94 -10.02 -16.86
N SER A 249 14.66 -9.96 -16.47
CA SER A 249 13.51 -10.41 -17.28
C SER A 249 13.01 -9.37 -18.29
N GLY A 250 13.80 -8.32 -18.56
CA GLY A 250 13.59 -7.40 -19.68
C GLY A 250 14.27 -7.89 -20.97
N ALA A 251 14.23 -7.11 -22.05
CA ALA A 251 14.90 -7.39 -23.33
C ALA A 251 16.45 -7.38 -23.28
N VAL A 252 17.00 -7.63 -22.09
CA VAL A 252 18.42 -7.61 -21.78
C VAL A 252 18.75 -9.04 -21.38
N ALA A 253 19.70 -9.65 -22.08
CA ALA A 253 20.21 -10.97 -21.74
C ALA A 253 20.51 -11.03 -20.24
N ALA A 254 20.10 -12.13 -19.60
CA ALA A 254 20.45 -12.45 -18.23
C ALA A 254 21.95 -12.23 -18.04
N ALA A 255 22.32 -11.10 -17.43
CA ALA A 255 23.64 -10.97 -16.84
C ALA A 255 23.59 -11.86 -15.61
N ASP A 256 24.03 -13.11 -15.79
CA ASP A 256 24.38 -14.00 -14.69
C ASP A 256 25.27 -13.17 -13.73
N ASP A 257 24.75 -12.92 -12.53
CA ASP A 257 25.30 -12.07 -11.46
C ASP A 257 25.32 -10.55 -11.70
N LEU A 258 24.14 -9.91 -11.73
CA LEU A 258 24.05 -8.50 -11.33
C LEU A 258 24.70 -8.30 -9.95
N ASP A 259 25.66 -7.37 -9.90
CA ASP A 259 26.38 -7.02 -8.67
C ASP A 259 25.46 -6.88 -7.44
N ARG A 260 25.86 -7.52 -6.33
CA ARG A 260 25.06 -7.62 -5.10
C ARG A 260 24.76 -6.24 -4.50
N GLN A 261 25.67 -5.26 -4.65
CA GLN A 261 25.45 -3.89 -4.18
C GLN A 261 24.31 -3.25 -4.98
N LEU A 262 24.35 -3.33 -6.31
CA LEU A 262 23.29 -2.80 -7.18
C LEU A 262 21.94 -3.46 -6.92
N CYS A 263 21.96 -4.78 -6.74
CA CYS A 263 20.78 -5.55 -6.37
C CYS A 263 20.18 -5.04 -5.06
N GLY A 264 21.00 -4.78 -4.04
CA GLY A 264 20.57 -4.24 -2.75
C GLY A 264 19.97 -2.83 -2.81
N LEU A 265 20.51 -1.94 -3.67
CA LEU A 265 19.94 -0.59 -3.87
C LEU A 265 18.53 -0.66 -4.45
N MET A 266 18.33 -1.51 -5.46
CA MET A 266 17.03 -1.75 -6.08
C MET A 266 16.07 -2.47 -5.12
N GLU A 267 16.57 -3.48 -4.41
CA GLU A 267 15.81 -4.21 -3.42
C GLU A 267 15.21 -3.28 -2.37
N GLY A 268 15.94 -2.25 -1.95
CA GLY A 268 15.44 -1.25 -1.01
C GLY A 268 14.15 -0.57 -1.46
N ILE A 269 14.03 -0.27 -2.75
CA ILE A 269 12.83 0.33 -3.35
C ILE A 269 11.70 -0.69 -3.46
N ALA A 270 12.02 -1.92 -3.89
CA ALA A 270 11.04 -3.01 -3.94
C ALA A 270 10.44 -3.29 -2.55
N ALA A 271 11.29 -3.29 -1.53
CA ALA A 271 10.89 -3.45 -0.13
C ALA A 271 9.93 -2.32 0.29
N ASP A 272 10.26 -1.07 0.00
CA ASP A 272 9.39 0.07 0.34
C ASP A 272 8.01 -0.01 -0.34
N ALA A 273 7.97 -0.48 -1.60
CA ALA A 273 6.72 -0.69 -2.33
C ALA A 273 5.83 -1.77 -1.67
N LEU A 274 6.43 -2.86 -1.16
CA LEU A 274 5.73 -3.89 -0.40
C LEU A 274 5.20 -3.40 0.96
N GLY A 275 5.64 -2.22 1.42
CA GLY A 275 5.02 -1.54 2.55
C GLY A 275 3.59 -1.07 2.28
N ASN A 276 3.18 -0.91 1.01
CA ASN A 276 1.80 -0.57 0.63
C ASN A 276 0.90 -1.81 0.66
N SER A 277 -0.24 -1.70 1.37
CA SER A 277 -1.13 -2.85 1.56
C SER A 277 -1.83 -3.31 0.27
N ASP A 278 -2.08 -2.40 -0.66
CA ASP A 278 -2.79 -2.71 -1.90
C ASP A 278 -1.84 -3.39 -2.89
N THR A 279 -0.58 -2.98 -2.96
CA THR A 279 0.47 -3.68 -3.70
C THR A 279 0.61 -5.14 -3.25
N VAL A 280 0.59 -5.42 -1.94
CA VAL A 280 0.66 -6.81 -1.44
C VAL A 280 -0.60 -7.60 -1.78
N LYS A 281 -1.79 -6.98 -1.73
CA LYS A 281 -3.05 -7.65 -2.12
C LYS A 281 -3.06 -8.00 -3.60
N GLU A 282 -2.60 -7.08 -4.45
CA GLU A 282 -2.46 -7.29 -5.89
C GLU A 282 -1.47 -8.42 -6.19
N LEU A 283 -0.34 -8.44 -5.48
CA LEU A 283 0.68 -9.48 -5.60
C LEU A 283 0.14 -10.87 -5.23
N LEU A 284 -0.59 -10.97 -4.11
CA LEU A 284 -1.17 -12.24 -3.66
C LEU A 284 -2.39 -12.69 -4.50
N GLY A 285 -3.02 -11.76 -5.21
CA GLY A 285 -4.27 -11.98 -5.92
C GLY A 285 -5.50 -12.01 -4.98
N PRO A 286 -6.71 -12.22 -5.53
CA PRO A 286 -7.95 -12.18 -4.77
C PRO A 286 -7.98 -13.25 -3.66
N GLN A 287 -8.27 -12.81 -2.43
CA GLN A 287 -8.38 -13.68 -1.25
C GLN A 287 -9.80 -13.62 -0.69
N ARG A 288 -10.31 -14.75 -0.18
CA ARG A 288 -11.67 -14.85 0.36
C ARG A 288 -11.88 -13.98 1.60
N HIS A 289 -10.90 -13.98 2.50
CA HIS A 289 -10.88 -13.24 3.75
C HIS A 289 -9.43 -13.03 4.22
N LEU A 290 -9.25 -12.34 5.34
CA LEU A 290 -7.91 -12.02 5.86
C LEU A 290 -7.14 -13.27 6.25
N ALA A 291 -7.75 -14.25 6.92
CA ALA A 291 -7.03 -15.48 7.29
C ALA A 291 -6.40 -16.17 6.06
N ALA A 292 -7.13 -16.33 4.95
CA ALA A 292 -6.60 -16.90 3.71
C ALA A 292 -5.41 -16.09 3.16
N SER A 293 -5.48 -14.76 3.23
CA SER A 293 -4.36 -13.88 2.86
C SER A 293 -3.14 -14.07 3.76
N LEU A 294 -3.32 -14.28 5.07
CA LEU A 294 -2.22 -14.50 6.01
C LEU A 294 -1.59 -15.89 5.81
N CYS A 295 -2.40 -16.93 5.58
CA CYS A 295 -1.91 -18.27 5.25
C CYS A 295 -1.08 -18.25 3.97
N ARG A 296 -1.61 -17.66 2.88
CA ARG A 296 -0.91 -17.55 1.59
C ARG A 296 0.40 -16.77 1.73
N LEU A 297 0.42 -15.69 2.51
CA LEU A 297 1.63 -14.91 2.76
C LEU A 297 2.66 -15.71 3.60
N ALA A 298 2.22 -16.46 4.60
CA ALA A 298 3.09 -17.34 5.39
C ALA A 298 3.71 -18.44 4.52
N ASP A 299 2.91 -19.10 3.67
CA ASP A 299 3.39 -20.11 2.73
C ASP A 299 4.38 -19.54 1.72
N PHE A 300 4.14 -18.31 1.24
CA PHE A 300 5.09 -17.61 0.38
C PHE A 300 6.43 -17.39 1.09
N LEU A 301 6.40 -16.93 2.34
CA LEU A 301 7.59 -16.65 3.15
C LEU A 301 8.37 -17.90 3.59
N HIS A 302 7.69 -19.05 3.62
CA HIS A 302 8.31 -20.37 3.80
C HIS A 302 8.80 -20.99 2.48
N GLY A 303 8.39 -20.45 1.32
CA GLY A 303 8.69 -21.03 0.01
C GLY A 303 7.84 -22.25 -0.35
N ARG A 304 6.66 -22.41 0.28
CA ARG A 304 5.73 -23.54 0.06
C ARG A 304 4.78 -23.35 -1.12
N LEU A 305 4.65 -22.11 -1.63
CA LEU A 305 3.80 -21.86 -2.78
C LEU A 305 4.42 -22.47 -4.04
N ASP A 306 3.61 -23.17 -4.83
CA ASP A 306 3.98 -23.54 -6.19
C ASP A 306 3.91 -22.29 -7.09
N LEU A 307 5.05 -21.63 -7.24
CA LEU A 307 5.18 -20.40 -8.03
C LEU A 307 5.18 -20.66 -9.55
N GLY A 308 5.30 -21.92 -9.98
CA GLY A 308 5.20 -22.32 -11.39
C GLY A 308 3.77 -22.66 -11.83
N ALA A 309 2.83 -22.77 -10.89
CA ALA A 309 1.45 -23.10 -11.18
C ALA A 309 0.76 -22.05 -12.06
N THR A 310 -0.04 -22.53 -13.02
CA THR A 310 -0.86 -21.70 -13.90
C THR A 310 -1.76 -20.76 -13.08
N GLY A 311 -1.74 -19.46 -13.40
CA GLY A 311 -2.51 -18.44 -12.70
C GLY A 311 -1.79 -17.79 -11.50
N THR A 312 -0.56 -18.20 -11.19
CA THR A 312 0.29 -17.46 -10.25
C THR A 312 0.70 -16.12 -10.86
N ASN A 313 0.68 -15.05 -10.05
CA ASN A 313 1.17 -13.74 -10.46
C ASN A 313 2.67 -13.83 -10.82
N PRO A 314 3.09 -13.49 -12.05
CA PRO A 314 4.50 -13.56 -12.45
C PRO A 314 5.44 -12.76 -11.55
N LEU A 315 4.96 -11.61 -11.05
CA LEU A 315 5.72 -10.76 -10.14
C LEU A 315 5.97 -11.45 -8.78
N LEU A 316 4.99 -12.21 -8.28
CA LEU A 316 5.14 -13.03 -7.07
C LEU A 316 6.16 -14.15 -7.29
N ALA A 317 6.16 -14.78 -8.46
CA ALA A 317 7.13 -15.81 -8.82
C ALA A 317 8.56 -15.25 -8.89
N GLN A 318 8.75 -14.10 -9.55
CA GLN A 318 10.05 -13.41 -9.63
C GLN A 318 10.55 -13.00 -8.24
N LEU A 319 9.70 -12.37 -7.43
CA LEU A 319 10.05 -12.02 -6.05
C LEU A 319 10.41 -13.26 -5.22
N GLY A 320 9.66 -14.35 -5.37
CA GLY A 320 9.94 -15.61 -4.70
C GLY A 320 11.29 -16.20 -5.10
N SER A 321 11.69 -16.10 -6.38
CA SER A 321 13.04 -16.49 -6.81
C SER A 321 14.10 -15.65 -6.12
N LEU A 322 13.99 -14.31 -6.19
CA LEU A 322 14.94 -13.40 -5.56
C LEU A 322 15.08 -13.65 -4.05
N MET A 323 13.98 -13.99 -3.36
CA MET A 323 14.00 -14.32 -1.94
C MET A 323 14.70 -15.65 -1.65
N ARG A 324 14.46 -16.69 -2.48
CA ARG A 324 15.15 -17.98 -2.36
C ARG A 324 16.66 -17.85 -2.60
N ASP A 325 17.04 -17.00 -3.54
CA ASP A 325 18.44 -16.75 -3.92
C ASP A 325 19.15 -15.81 -2.91
N GLY A 326 18.46 -15.36 -1.85
CA GLY A 326 19.01 -14.46 -0.84
C GLY A 326 19.25 -13.02 -1.32
N ARG A 327 18.65 -12.65 -2.47
CA ARG A 327 18.77 -11.33 -3.11
C ARG A 327 17.68 -10.34 -2.67
N ALA A 328 16.69 -10.80 -1.90
CA ALA A 328 15.59 -9.97 -1.40
C ALA A 328 15.30 -10.07 0.13
N PRO A 329 16.32 -9.92 1.01
CA PRO A 329 16.16 -9.99 2.47
C PRO A 329 15.27 -8.90 3.10
N SER A 330 15.38 -7.65 2.64
CA SER A 330 14.56 -6.50 3.05
C SER A 330 13.10 -6.68 2.65
N CYS A 331 12.82 -7.16 1.44
CA CYS A 331 11.46 -7.52 1.01
C CYS A 331 10.87 -8.59 1.94
N ARG A 332 11.64 -9.63 2.25
CA ARG A 332 11.25 -10.68 3.19
C ARG A 332 10.92 -10.12 4.57
N ALA A 333 11.76 -9.21 5.08
CA ALA A 333 11.57 -8.59 6.39
C ALA A 333 10.28 -7.75 6.44
N ILE A 334 9.98 -6.96 5.42
CA ILE A 334 8.77 -6.13 5.36
C ILE A 334 7.50 -6.99 5.28
N LEU A 335 7.52 -8.05 4.46
CA LEU A 335 6.39 -8.98 4.37
C LEU A 335 6.14 -9.73 5.69
N LEU A 336 7.22 -10.09 6.41
CA LEU A 336 7.12 -10.69 7.73
C LEU A 336 6.55 -9.71 8.76
N GLU A 337 7.04 -8.47 8.81
CA GLU A 337 6.51 -7.44 9.72
C GLU A 337 5.03 -7.15 9.42
N ARG A 338 4.65 -7.17 8.14
CA ARG A 338 3.26 -7.04 7.70
C ARG A 338 2.39 -8.19 8.24
N LEU A 339 2.84 -9.43 8.06
CA LEU A 339 2.15 -10.61 8.60
C LEU A 339 1.95 -10.48 10.11
N MET A 340 2.99 -10.09 10.85
CA MET A 340 2.94 -9.90 12.30
C MET A 340 2.03 -8.74 12.72
N THR A 341 2.00 -7.66 11.94
CA THR A 341 1.15 -6.50 12.21
C THR A 341 -0.32 -6.81 12.01
N GLU A 342 -0.69 -7.48 10.92
CA GLU A 342 -2.08 -7.86 10.66
C GLU A 342 -2.59 -8.92 11.67
N LEU A 343 -1.71 -9.82 12.14
CA LEU A 343 -2.03 -10.76 13.22
C LEU A 343 -2.37 -10.05 14.54
N ARG A 344 -1.61 -9.01 14.91
CA ARG A 344 -1.82 -8.24 16.15
C ARG A 344 -3.13 -7.42 16.13
N ARG A 345 -3.58 -6.99 14.96
CA ARG A 345 -4.78 -6.13 14.82
C ARG A 345 -6.05 -6.78 15.35
N ASN A 346 -6.99 -5.92 15.74
CA ASN A 346 -8.20 -6.31 16.47
C ASN A 346 -9.40 -6.60 15.57
N HIS A 347 -9.28 -6.45 14.25
CA HIS A 347 -10.38 -6.78 13.34
C HIS A 347 -10.48 -8.29 13.13
N PRO A 348 -11.69 -8.82 12.88
CA PRO A 348 -11.90 -10.24 12.57
C PRO A 348 -11.03 -10.75 11.42
N LEU A 349 -10.69 -12.05 11.46
CA LEU A 349 -10.03 -12.78 10.36
C LEU A 349 -10.95 -12.97 9.16
N ASP A 350 -12.26 -13.00 9.40
CA ASP A 350 -13.29 -12.86 8.39
C ASP A 350 -14.35 -11.88 8.90
N ARG A 351 -14.59 -10.82 8.13
CA ARG A 351 -15.62 -9.82 8.48
C ARG A 351 -17.03 -10.35 8.29
N LYS A 352 -17.23 -11.30 7.37
CA LYS A 352 -18.54 -11.90 7.08
C LYS A 352 -18.91 -12.97 8.10
N GLU A 353 -17.92 -13.70 8.60
CA GLU A 353 -18.10 -14.74 9.63
C GLU A 353 -17.19 -14.53 10.86
N PRO A 354 -17.45 -13.53 11.73
CA PRO A 354 -16.63 -13.28 12.91
C PRO A 354 -16.60 -14.45 13.91
N GLU A 355 -17.63 -15.31 13.92
CA GLU A 355 -17.67 -16.50 14.79
C GLU A 355 -16.65 -17.57 14.38
N ALA A 356 -16.19 -17.57 13.12
CA ALA A 356 -15.19 -18.50 12.63
C ALA A 356 -13.76 -18.17 13.10
N GLU A 357 -13.57 -17.09 13.87
CA GLU A 357 -12.26 -16.57 14.31
C GLU A 357 -11.35 -17.66 14.91
N GLY A 358 -11.86 -18.52 15.80
CA GLY A 358 -11.07 -19.56 16.46
C GLY A 358 -10.49 -20.58 15.46
N ARG A 359 -11.35 -21.13 14.59
CA ARG A 359 -10.95 -22.08 13.53
C ARG A 359 -9.99 -21.44 12.54
N LEU A 360 -10.28 -20.22 12.08
CA LEU A 360 -9.44 -19.50 11.14
C LEU A 360 -8.08 -19.16 11.74
N LEU A 361 -8.02 -18.88 13.05
CA LEU A 361 -6.77 -18.63 13.73
C LEU A 361 -5.92 -19.91 13.87
N GLU A 362 -6.55 -21.06 14.13
CA GLU A 362 -5.86 -22.36 14.11
C GLU A 362 -5.25 -22.67 12.74
N GLU A 363 -5.99 -22.38 11.66
CA GLU A 363 -5.49 -22.50 10.29
C GLU A 363 -4.28 -21.58 10.06
N VAL A 364 -4.37 -20.30 10.45
CA VAL A 364 -3.23 -19.37 10.32
C VAL A 364 -2.02 -19.85 11.14
N ILE A 365 -2.21 -20.36 12.36
CA ILE A 365 -1.13 -20.92 13.18
C ILE A 365 -0.47 -22.11 12.50
N HIS A 366 -1.25 -22.99 11.86
CA HIS A 366 -0.74 -24.12 11.09
C HIS A 366 0.23 -23.65 9.99
N HIS A 367 -0.18 -22.67 9.18
CA HIS A 367 0.65 -22.12 8.11
C HIS A 367 1.87 -21.32 8.62
N LEU A 368 1.76 -20.67 9.78
CA LEU A 368 2.89 -19.98 10.41
C LEU A 368 3.97 -20.95 10.90
N ARG A 369 3.61 -22.16 11.33
CA ARG A 369 4.55 -23.15 11.87
C ARG A 369 5.55 -23.57 10.80
N ARG A 370 6.84 -23.62 11.14
CA ARG A 370 7.91 -24.11 10.26
C ARG A 370 7.87 -25.63 10.15
N ASP A 371 8.20 -26.14 8.97
CA ASP A 371 8.18 -27.58 8.72
C ASP A 371 9.13 -28.34 9.65
N GLY A 372 8.63 -29.44 10.23
CA GLY A 372 9.41 -30.28 11.15
C GLY A 372 9.72 -29.67 12.52
N THR A 373 9.17 -28.49 12.86
CA THR A 373 9.44 -27.84 14.15
C THR A 373 8.18 -27.28 14.80
N ASP A 374 8.29 -26.91 16.08
CA ASP A 374 7.24 -26.17 16.79
C ASP A 374 7.38 -24.65 16.72
N GLU A 375 8.39 -24.16 15.99
CA GLU A 375 8.66 -22.74 15.85
C GLU A 375 7.70 -22.08 14.84
N LEU A 376 7.18 -20.91 15.22
CA LEU A 376 6.40 -20.09 14.30
C LEU A 376 7.32 -19.17 13.50
N LEU A 377 6.93 -18.89 12.25
CA LEU A 377 7.49 -17.81 11.45
C LEU A 377 7.36 -16.47 12.20
N GLY A 378 8.49 -15.84 12.51
CA GLY A 378 8.53 -14.63 13.37
C GLY A 378 8.83 -14.91 14.85
N GLY A 379 8.99 -16.18 15.24
CA GLY A 379 9.42 -16.61 16.58
C GLY A 379 8.53 -16.05 17.70
N SER A 380 9.17 -15.54 18.75
CA SER A 380 8.48 -15.01 19.93
C SER A 380 7.52 -13.84 19.63
N VAL A 381 7.76 -13.07 18.55
CA VAL A 381 6.85 -12.00 18.13
C VAL A 381 5.53 -12.58 17.62
N ALA A 382 5.61 -13.66 16.85
CA ALA A 382 4.43 -14.38 16.36
C ALA A 382 3.66 -15.04 17.51
N GLU A 383 4.38 -15.70 18.43
CA GLU A 383 3.77 -16.32 19.62
C GLU A 383 3.01 -15.30 20.47
N LYS A 384 3.62 -14.11 20.72
CA LYS A 384 2.96 -13.02 21.44
C LYS A 384 1.72 -12.52 20.69
N ALA A 385 1.82 -12.31 19.37
CA ALA A 385 0.70 -11.85 18.56
C ALA A 385 -0.48 -12.84 18.57
N VAL A 386 -0.18 -14.13 18.40
CA VAL A 386 -1.15 -15.22 18.48
C VAL A 386 -1.78 -15.31 19.86
N SER A 387 -0.96 -15.27 20.92
CA SER A 387 -1.42 -15.32 22.31
C SER A 387 -2.40 -14.19 22.63
N VAL A 388 -2.07 -12.95 22.25
CA VAL A 388 -2.96 -11.79 22.45
C VAL A 388 -4.27 -11.97 21.68
N ARG A 389 -4.23 -12.48 20.45
CA ARG A 389 -5.43 -12.68 19.64
C ARG A 389 -6.33 -13.78 20.19
N LEU A 390 -5.74 -14.91 20.62
CA LEU A 390 -6.45 -16.01 21.27
C LEU A 390 -7.12 -15.56 22.58
N LEU A 391 -6.43 -14.76 23.39
CA LEU A 391 -7.01 -14.19 24.62
C LEU A 391 -8.28 -13.41 24.30
N ARG A 392 -8.20 -12.48 23.33
CA ARG A 392 -9.36 -11.67 22.92
C ARG A 392 -10.51 -12.53 22.41
N HIS A 393 -10.21 -13.54 21.60
CA HIS A 393 -11.23 -14.46 21.10
C HIS A 393 -11.93 -15.19 22.26
N ARG A 394 -11.18 -15.78 23.20
CA ARG A 394 -11.76 -16.48 24.36
C ARG A 394 -12.53 -15.55 25.30
N GLN A 395 -12.04 -14.33 25.54
CA GLN A 395 -12.80 -13.32 26.29
C GLN A 395 -14.12 -13.00 25.59
N GLY A 396 -14.11 -12.87 24.26
CA GLY A 396 -15.32 -12.68 23.46
C GLY A 396 -16.32 -13.83 23.61
N VAL A 397 -15.86 -15.08 23.54
CA VAL A 397 -16.69 -16.28 23.73
C VAL A 397 -17.30 -16.32 25.13
N LEU A 398 -16.50 -16.10 26.18
CA LEU A 398 -16.97 -16.10 27.56
C LEU A 398 -18.02 -15.01 27.82
N ARG A 399 -17.78 -13.79 27.29
CA ARG A 399 -18.73 -12.67 27.40
C ARG A 399 -20.05 -12.97 26.71
N LYS A 400 -20.03 -13.59 25.52
CA LYS A 400 -21.25 -14.03 24.83
C LYS A 400 -22.00 -15.12 25.62
N GLY A 401 -21.27 -15.97 26.33
CA GLY A 401 -21.84 -16.97 27.25
C GLY A 401 -22.27 -16.43 28.62
N GLY A 402 -22.25 -15.11 28.85
CA GLY A 402 -22.65 -14.48 30.12
C GLY A 402 -21.60 -14.54 31.23
N MET A 403 -20.42 -15.10 30.99
CA MET A 403 -19.36 -15.28 31.98
C MET A 403 -18.41 -14.08 32.04
N LEU A 404 -18.92 -12.91 32.44
CA LEU A 404 -18.17 -11.65 32.43
C LEU A 404 -16.94 -11.67 33.36
N GLU A 405 -17.10 -12.14 34.60
CA GLU A 405 -16.01 -12.22 35.58
C GLU A 405 -14.89 -13.16 35.13
N ALA A 406 -15.26 -14.31 34.54
CA ALA A 406 -14.29 -15.26 34.00
C ALA A 406 -13.52 -14.66 32.82
N ALA A 407 -14.18 -13.88 31.96
CA ALA A 407 -13.54 -13.20 30.84
C ALA A 407 -12.51 -12.16 31.32
N ASP A 408 -12.84 -11.40 32.38
CA ASP A 408 -11.93 -10.38 32.94
C ASP A 408 -10.78 -11.03 33.71
N ALA A 409 -11.03 -12.14 34.40
CA ALA A 409 -10.00 -12.91 35.09
C ALA A 409 -9.03 -13.62 34.14
N LEU A 410 -9.45 -13.94 32.91
CA LEU A 410 -8.68 -14.76 31.97
C LEU A 410 -7.29 -14.19 31.67
N ALA A 411 -7.16 -12.86 31.56
CA ALA A 411 -5.88 -12.21 31.26
C ALA A 411 -4.82 -12.44 32.34
N ARG A 412 -5.22 -12.68 33.61
CA ARG A 412 -4.30 -12.86 34.74
C ARG A 412 -3.56 -14.19 34.68
N ASN A 413 -4.21 -15.23 34.17
CA ASN A 413 -3.68 -16.61 34.12
C ASN A 413 -3.48 -17.10 32.68
N TRP A 414 -3.37 -16.17 31.72
CA TRP A 414 -3.29 -16.49 30.30
C TRP A 414 -1.90 -17.03 29.92
N ASN A 415 -1.80 -18.34 29.70
CA ASN A 415 -0.61 -18.98 29.17
C ASN A 415 -1.00 -20.13 28.22
N PRO A 416 -1.43 -19.81 26.98
CA PRO A 416 -1.84 -20.84 26.04
C PRO A 416 -0.62 -21.61 25.54
N ASP A 417 -0.71 -22.94 25.51
CA ASP A 417 0.29 -23.75 24.82
C ASP A 417 0.03 -23.69 23.30
N ILE A 418 0.71 -22.75 22.64
CA ILE A 418 0.60 -22.53 21.18
C ILE A 418 1.14 -23.74 20.40
N ARG A 419 1.99 -24.59 21.01
CA ARG A 419 2.53 -25.79 20.35
C ARG A 419 1.46 -26.83 20.08
N LEU A 420 0.38 -26.82 20.85
CA LEU A 420 -0.74 -27.76 20.68
C LEU A 420 -1.76 -27.29 19.63
N LEU A 421 -1.68 -26.02 19.20
CA LEU A 421 -2.62 -25.42 18.25
C LEU A 421 -2.18 -25.60 16.80
N GLY A 422 -3.14 -25.84 15.91
CA GLY A 422 -2.89 -26.02 14.47
C GLY A 422 -2.24 -27.36 14.08
N LYS A 423 -2.13 -28.33 15.00
CA LYS A 423 -1.59 -29.69 14.73
C LYS A 423 -2.63 -30.72 14.27
N ARG A 424 -3.92 -30.35 14.13
CA ARG A 424 -4.99 -31.29 13.75
C ARG A 424 -5.25 -31.27 12.23
N ARG A 425 -4.65 -32.24 11.52
CA ARG A 425 -5.17 -32.90 10.29
C ARG A 425 -4.11 -33.88 9.74
N GLN A 426 -3.90 -34.99 10.44
CA GLN A 426 -3.23 -36.16 9.84
C GLN A 426 -3.68 -37.49 10.47
N ILE A 427 -4.87 -37.50 11.06
CA ILE A 427 -5.54 -38.71 11.52
C ILE A 427 -6.90 -38.70 10.82
N ASP A 428 -7.17 -39.73 10.01
CA ASP A 428 -8.39 -40.02 9.24
C ASP A 428 -8.30 -39.90 7.70
N THR A 429 -7.39 -40.66 7.08
CA THR A 429 -7.64 -41.27 5.75
C THR A 429 -7.10 -42.71 5.64
N GLY A 430 -6.77 -43.36 6.77
CA GLY A 430 -6.11 -44.68 6.78
C GLY A 430 -6.97 -45.88 7.16
N ASN A 431 -8.24 -45.71 7.55
CA ASN A 431 -9.06 -46.82 8.09
C ASN A 431 -10.49 -46.84 7.54
N THR A 432 -10.61 -46.94 6.21
CA THR A 432 -11.87 -47.35 5.57
C THR A 432 -11.60 -48.33 4.42
N GLN A 433 -10.76 -49.33 4.66
CA GLN A 433 -10.74 -50.57 3.88
C GLN A 433 -10.38 -51.71 4.83
N ILE A 434 -11.38 -52.31 5.49
CA ILE A 434 -11.53 -53.71 5.91
C ILE A 434 -12.91 -53.75 6.60
N ALA A 435 -13.97 -53.85 5.82
CA ALA A 435 -15.30 -54.29 6.26
C ALA A 435 -16.26 -54.33 5.06
N MET A 436 -15.97 -55.12 4.03
CA MET A 436 -16.96 -55.66 3.10
C MET A 436 -16.30 -56.81 2.33
N GLY A 437 -16.53 -58.03 2.78
CA GLY A 437 -16.01 -59.23 2.13
C GLY A 437 -16.24 -60.46 2.98
N ASN A 438 -17.50 -60.87 3.11
CA ASN A 438 -17.90 -62.27 3.33
C ASN A 438 -19.42 -62.34 3.41
N PHE A 439 -20.08 -62.55 2.28
CA PHE A 439 -21.32 -63.33 2.18
C PHE A 439 -21.60 -63.55 0.69
N TYR A 440 -21.15 -64.69 0.15
CA TYR A 440 -21.90 -65.54 -0.78
C TYR A 440 -21.08 -66.81 -1.08
N GLN A 441 -21.50 -67.93 -0.49
CA GLN A 441 -21.15 -69.27 -0.97
C GLN A 441 -22.17 -69.69 -2.04
N PRO A 442 -21.76 -70.30 -3.17
CA PRO A 442 -22.68 -70.97 -4.06
C PRO A 442 -22.80 -72.46 -3.67
N THR A 443 -24.02 -72.91 -3.39
CA THR A 443 -24.35 -74.33 -3.35
C THR A 443 -24.47 -74.88 -4.75
N SER A 444 -23.62 -75.85 -5.07
CA SER A 444 -23.68 -76.71 -6.25
C SER A 444 -24.86 -77.68 -6.20
N ARG A 445 -25.68 -77.70 -7.26
CA ARG A 445 -26.13 -78.91 -7.96
C ARG A 445 -26.76 -78.55 -9.30
#